data_AF-A0AAV7ZIF2-F1
#
_entry.id   AF-A0AAV7ZIF2-F1
#
_cell.length_a   1.000
_cell.length_b   1.000
_cell.length_c   1.000
_cell.angle_alpha   90.00
_cell.angle_beta   90.00
_cell.angle_gamma   90.00
#
_symmetry.space_group_name_H-M   'P 1'
#
loop_
_entity.id
_entity.type
_entity.pdbx_description
1 polymer ?
#
loop_
_entity_poly.entity_id
_entity_poly.type
_entity_poly.pdbx_seq_one_letter_code
_entity_poly.pdbx_strand_id
1 'polypeptide(L)'
;MNSNSDAENFFSDLSDSTEHSHTSTNTNISSSTTKSKVRTNKMGYDQVLDIVNSISQTSEEANEEVQTKIKKDCNEMKRLLKVIREEVVEKTKHLQKEKTQILHQDEQKLKKTKRKLKKKTSEMKDIVHLKEELFRENTRLRRKLKEFLTEEEVSEVAKNLQQFWINHINVGKIRQTLEEKKNLVRRESLHLQWFFNKRHQFETKLFHSKDSITLRADTSKNIGGHGSAPTPVEMIAFSIGSQFCHTFVHICSLKGLKLKELYVESIIQTNMKRVLGIEENEPLVTMIKLTLSVKTDAKEQKIKEVCKEAEMTCPIIQFIKGTIHCKTKISEKKPMRFQSRSEGNSHVMNNIYTKNLKKYHNKIKKQGIKAELKSSVVHGSWDCTNNLKTSQFKAIVNYSKRESAVWETDTLPEFGGTFNAPTNFQLFLAGIGSCYMSRIALAATMNNVKLDELSLDCGIDVDYSKFIPENIHVKEKNGNQCLDNLEFKFKILSSCESKLLKKIEQQGANKCLGIFIAKNSVPLSVNIHVNETLDEKYLLDSKKESCDIM
;
A
#
# COMPACT_ATOMS: atom_id res chain seq x y z
N MET A 1 13.36 -57.84 19.51
CA MET A 1 12.76 -57.81 20.85
C MET A 1 11.95 -56.54 20.95
N ASN A 2 10.62 -56.74 20.96
CA ASN A 2 9.46 -55.93 21.33
C ASN A 2 9.44 -54.45 20.92
N SER A 3 8.67 -53.98 19.92
CA SER A 3 7.28 -54.24 19.45
C SER A 3 6.18 -53.41 20.13
N ASN A 4 5.22 -53.05 19.27
CA ASN A 4 3.84 -52.57 19.47
C ASN A 4 3.68 -51.04 19.45
N SER A 5 3.15 -50.44 18.37
CA SER A 5 1.82 -50.58 17.74
C SER A 5 0.71 -50.05 18.66
N ASP A 6 -0.07 -49.07 18.16
CA ASP A 6 -1.46 -49.31 17.77
C ASP A 6 -2.03 -48.06 17.09
N ALA A 7 -2.41 -48.25 15.84
CA ALA A 7 -3.50 -47.53 15.19
C ALA A 7 -4.78 -48.31 15.48
N GLU A 8 -5.94 -47.64 15.54
CA GLU A 8 -7.05 -47.87 14.61
C GLU A 8 -8.41 -47.29 15.07
N ASN A 9 -9.15 -46.85 14.04
CA ASN A 9 -10.60 -46.93 13.81
C ASN A 9 -11.57 -46.16 14.71
N PHE A 10 -12.30 -45.23 14.08
CA PHE A 10 -13.76 -45.16 14.24
C PHE A 10 -14.41 -44.62 12.95
N PHE A 11 -15.05 -45.51 12.21
CA PHE A 11 -16.05 -45.24 11.17
C PHE A 11 -17.18 -46.25 11.36
N SER A 12 -18.41 -45.75 11.38
CA SER A 12 -19.67 -46.35 10.89
C SER A 12 -20.87 -46.13 11.82
N ASP A 13 -21.97 -45.80 11.13
CA ASP A 13 -23.38 -46.01 11.48
C ASP A 13 -24.11 -44.91 12.28
N LEU A 14 -24.91 -44.12 11.56
CA LEU A 14 -26.36 -44.39 11.47
C LEU A 14 -27.01 -43.56 10.35
N SER A 15 -27.81 -44.26 9.56
CA SER A 15 -28.64 -43.78 8.46
C SER A 15 -30.01 -43.29 8.94
N ASP A 16 -30.64 -42.57 8.01
CA ASP A 16 -32.08 -42.39 7.78
C ASP A 16 -32.86 -41.21 8.36
N SER A 17 -33.30 -40.39 7.38
CA SER A 17 -34.60 -39.70 7.28
C SER A 17 -34.77 -38.48 8.20
N THR A 18 -35.35 -37.34 7.81
CA THR A 18 -36.42 -37.03 6.87
C THR A 18 -36.34 -35.54 6.46
N GLU A 19 -37.12 -35.21 5.44
CA GLU A 19 -37.44 -33.87 4.92
C GLU A 19 -37.80 -32.82 5.99
N HIS A 20 -37.35 -31.57 5.82
CA HIS A 20 -38.21 -30.41 5.50
C HIS A 20 -37.56 -29.05 5.82
N SER A 21 -37.96 -28.11 4.97
CA SER A 21 -38.20 -26.68 5.21
C SER A 21 -37.05 -25.75 5.66
N HIS A 22 -36.74 -24.86 4.71
CA HIS A 22 -36.31 -23.49 4.94
C HIS A 22 -36.99 -22.84 6.15
N THR A 23 -36.20 -22.34 7.10
CA THR A 23 -36.48 -21.08 7.80
C THR A 23 -35.19 -20.54 8.41
N SER A 24 -34.59 -19.55 7.76
CA SER A 24 -33.54 -18.70 8.34
C SER A 24 -34.18 -17.69 9.29
N THR A 25 -33.85 -17.78 10.57
CA THR A 25 -34.27 -16.85 11.62
C THR A 25 -33.41 -15.58 11.63
N ASN A 26 -34.13 -14.48 11.81
CA ASN A 26 -33.68 -13.12 12.07
C ASN A 26 -32.70 -13.02 13.25
N THR A 27 -31.80 -12.03 13.20
CA THR A 27 -31.89 -10.86 14.10
C THR A 27 -30.97 -9.72 13.68
N ASN A 28 -31.63 -8.57 13.44
CA ASN A 28 -31.27 -7.20 13.84
C ASN A 28 -29.91 -6.63 13.41
N ILE A 29 -29.93 -5.53 12.65
CA ILE A 29 -30.02 -4.17 13.21
C ILE A 29 -30.25 -3.16 12.07
N SER A 30 -31.13 -2.23 12.39
CA SER A 30 -31.54 -1.01 11.71
C SER A 30 -30.43 -0.15 11.10
N SER A 31 -30.68 0.37 9.90
CA SER A 31 -30.49 1.80 9.64
C SER A 31 -31.28 2.26 8.41
N SER A 32 -32.16 3.20 8.68
CA SER A 32 -32.97 4.04 7.80
C SER A 32 -32.26 4.54 6.54
N THR A 33 -32.87 4.31 5.37
CA THR A 33 -32.72 5.19 4.21
C THR A 33 -34.10 5.51 3.65
N THR A 34 -34.48 6.77 3.79
CA THR A 34 -35.64 7.42 3.20
C THR A 34 -35.56 7.32 1.68
N LYS A 35 -36.29 6.35 1.09
CA LYS A 35 -36.67 6.37 -0.33
C LYS A 35 -38.08 6.94 -0.42
N SER A 36 -38.18 8.20 -0.84
CA SER A 36 -39.43 8.77 -1.33
C SER A 36 -39.90 7.98 -2.55
N LYS A 37 -40.86 7.08 -2.36
CA LYS A 37 -41.62 6.49 -3.46
C LYS A 37 -42.50 7.58 -4.03
N VAL A 38 -42.03 8.26 -5.07
CA VAL A 38 -42.91 8.95 -6.01
C VAL A 38 -43.70 7.84 -6.72
N ARG A 39 -44.88 7.51 -6.20
CA ARG A 39 -45.89 6.72 -6.92
C ARG A 39 -46.43 7.61 -8.04
N THR A 40 -45.78 7.61 -9.20
CA THR A 40 -46.46 8.00 -10.44
C THR A 40 -47.46 6.87 -10.74
N ASN A 41 -48.71 7.03 -10.31
CA ASN A 41 -49.80 6.22 -10.84
C ASN A 41 -49.92 6.58 -12.33
N LYS A 42 -49.24 5.82 -13.19
CA LYS A 42 -49.55 5.80 -14.61
C LYS A 42 -50.94 5.18 -14.73
N MET A 43 -51.95 6.03 -14.79
CA MET A 43 -53.30 5.60 -15.14
C MET A 43 -53.20 4.93 -16.51
N GLY A 44 -53.61 3.67 -16.59
CA GLY A 44 -53.51 2.88 -17.82
C GLY A 44 -54.39 3.48 -18.91
N TYR A 45 -54.01 3.30 -20.18
CA TYR A 45 -54.82 3.73 -21.32
C TYR A 45 -56.28 3.24 -21.19
N ASP A 46 -56.46 2.00 -20.75
CA ASP A 46 -57.77 1.40 -20.55
C ASP A 46 -58.57 2.13 -19.46
N GLN A 47 -57.92 2.56 -18.37
CA GLN A 47 -58.57 3.34 -17.32
C GLN A 47 -59.00 4.73 -17.78
N VAL A 48 -58.21 5.38 -18.65
CA VAL A 48 -58.61 6.65 -19.26
C VAL A 48 -59.80 6.43 -20.17
N LEU A 49 -59.77 5.39 -21.02
CA LEU A 49 -60.84 5.07 -21.95
C LEU A 49 -62.15 4.73 -21.22
N ASP A 50 -62.06 4.00 -20.11
CA ASP A 50 -63.19 3.69 -19.24
C ASP A 50 -63.78 4.95 -18.62
N ILE A 51 -62.95 5.90 -18.18
CA ILE A 51 -63.41 7.22 -17.70
C ILE A 51 -64.10 8.00 -18.84
N VAL A 52 -63.51 8.05 -20.05
CA VAL A 52 -64.12 8.74 -21.20
C VAL A 52 -65.48 8.13 -21.54
N ASN A 53 -65.59 6.81 -21.54
CA ASN A 53 -66.83 6.10 -21.85
C ASN A 53 -67.87 6.29 -20.74
N SER A 54 -67.45 6.30 -19.47
CA SER A 54 -68.31 6.56 -18.31
C SER A 54 -68.86 7.99 -18.31
N ILE A 55 -68.02 8.99 -18.65
CA ILE A 55 -68.46 10.38 -18.83
C ILE A 55 -69.46 10.50 -19.99
N SER A 56 -69.25 9.74 -21.07
CA SER A 56 -70.18 9.73 -22.20
C SER A 56 -71.53 9.07 -21.88
N GLN A 57 -71.62 8.22 -20.86
CA GLN A 57 -72.86 7.59 -20.41
C GLN A 57 -73.62 8.42 -19.36
N THR A 58 -72.90 9.21 -18.54
CA THR A 58 -73.50 10.01 -17.46
C THR A 58 -74.08 11.35 -17.92
N SER A 59 -73.98 11.69 -19.21
CA SER A 59 -74.43 12.99 -19.72
C SER A 59 -75.94 13.09 -19.98
N GLU A 60 -76.73 12.03 -19.84
CA GLU A 60 -78.17 12.01 -20.19
C GLU A 60 -79.04 12.95 -19.33
N GLU A 61 -78.55 13.45 -18.18
CA GLU A 61 -79.30 14.34 -17.27
C GLU A 61 -78.89 15.83 -17.34
N ALA A 62 -77.96 16.21 -18.23
CA ALA A 62 -77.48 17.59 -18.39
C ALA A 62 -78.19 18.36 -19.52
N ASN A 63 -78.31 19.69 -19.39
CA ASN A 63 -78.86 20.60 -20.41
C ASN A 63 -78.16 20.40 -21.79
N GLU A 64 -78.91 20.51 -22.89
CA GLU A 64 -78.54 20.11 -24.26
C GLU A 64 -77.22 20.76 -24.76
N GLU A 65 -76.95 21.99 -24.34
CA GLU A 65 -75.71 22.72 -24.63
C GLU A 65 -74.47 22.09 -23.97
N VAL A 66 -74.61 21.62 -22.73
CA VAL A 66 -73.55 20.95 -21.98
C VAL A 66 -73.26 19.58 -22.59
N GLN A 67 -74.29 18.83 -23.00
CA GLN A 67 -74.12 17.55 -23.67
C GLN A 67 -73.37 17.69 -25.00
N THR A 68 -73.69 18.72 -25.79
CA THR A 68 -73.02 18.97 -27.07
C THR A 68 -71.54 19.26 -26.88
N LYS A 69 -71.18 20.04 -25.85
CA LYS A 69 -69.79 20.33 -25.49
C LYS A 69 -69.04 19.09 -25.00
N ILE A 70 -69.62 18.32 -24.07
CA ILE A 70 -69.03 17.07 -23.57
C ILE A 70 -68.79 16.08 -24.71
N LYS A 71 -69.76 15.93 -25.62
CA LYS A 71 -69.64 15.03 -26.78
C LYS A 71 -68.52 15.47 -27.73
N LYS A 72 -68.37 16.77 -27.96
CA LYS A 72 -67.27 17.34 -28.77
C LYS A 72 -65.91 17.07 -28.12
N ASP A 73 -65.77 17.36 -26.82
CA ASP A 73 -64.53 17.16 -26.07
C ASP A 73 -64.15 15.67 -25.99
N CYS A 74 -65.13 14.79 -25.77
CA CYS A 74 -64.94 13.33 -25.80
C CYS A 74 -64.46 12.83 -27.17
N ASN A 75 -65.01 13.37 -28.27
CA ASN A 75 -64.59 13.01 -29.63
C ASN A 75 -63.18 13.52 -29.94
N GLU A 76 -62.84 14.72 -29.51
CA GLU A 76 -61.50 15.29 -29.64
C GLU A 76 -60.48 14.46 -28.84
N MET A 77 -60.82 14.09 -27.61
CA MET A 77 -59.98 13.24 -26.77
C MET A 77 -59.80 11.84 -27.36
N LYS A 78 -60.85 11.23 -27.93
CA LYS A 78 -60.73 9.95 -28.69
C LYS A 78 -59.79 10.08 -29.89
N ARG A 79 -59.85 11.21 -30.61
CA ARG A 79 -58.95 11.49 -31.75
C ARG A 79 -57.50 11.62 -31.29
N LEU A 80 -57.24 12.37 -30.22
CA LEU A 80 -55.89 12.51 -29.65
C LEU A 80 -55.34 11.17 -29.13
N LEU A 81 -56.16 10.37 -28.46
CA LEU A 81 -55.78 9.03 -27.99
C LEU A 81 -55.40 8.10 -29.15
N LYS A 82 -56.12 8.19 -30.28
CA LYS A 82 -55.77 7.43 -31.50
C LYS A 82 -54.39 7.84 -32.05
N VAL A 83 -54.11 9.14 -32.15
CA VAL A 83 -52.82 9.66 -32.62
C VAL A 83 -51.67 9.22 -31.70
N ILE A 84 -51.86 9.32 -30.38
CA ILE A 84 -50.87 8.87 -29.38
C ILE A 84 -50.60 7.37 -29.53
N ARG A 85 -51.65 6.56 -29.74
CA ARG A 85 -51.51 5.11 -29.95
C ARG A 85 -50.69 4.79 -31.19
N GLU A 86 -50.95 5.48 -32.30
CA GLU A 86 -50.20 5.30 -33.55
C GLU A 86 -48.72 5.70 -33.36
N GLU A 87 -48.43 6.85 -32.74
CA GLU A 87 -47.06 7.26 -32.40
C GLU A 87 -46.34 6.26 -31.49
N VAL A 88 -47.02 5.72 -30.47
CA VAL A 88 -46.42 4.74 -29.55
C VAL A 88 -46.09 3.44 -30.30
N VAL A 89 -46.97 2.99 -31.21
CA VAL A 89 -46.71 1.81 -32.05
C VAL A 89 -45.52 2.05 -32.98
N GLU A 90 -45.42 3.21 -33.62
CA GLU A 90 -44.28 3.54 -34.48
C GLU A 90 -42.96 3.64 -33.69
N LYS A 91 -42.95 4.34 -32.55
CA LYS A 91 -41.77 4.42 -31.67
C LYS A 91 -41.35 3.04 -31.17
N THR A 92 -42.31 2.18 -30.83
CA THR A 92 -42.01 0.80 -30.41
C THR A 92 -41.39 0.00 -31.55
N LYS A 93 -41.90 0.10 -32.77
CA LYS A 93 -41.30 -0.53 -33.96
C LYS A 93 -39.88 -0.01 -34.23
N HIS A 94 -39.65 1.30 -34.10
CA HIS A 94 -38.34 1.90 -34.26
C HIS A 94 -37.34 1.37 -33.22
N LEU A 95 -37.72 1.37 -31.94
CA LEU A 95 -36.88 0.84 -30.85
C LEU A 95 -36.59 -0.66 -31.02
N GLN A 96 -37.56 -1.44 -31.50
CA GLN A 96 -37.36 -2.87 -31.81
C GLN A 96 -36.31 -3.06 -32.91
N LYS A 97 -36.36 -2.23 -33.96
CA LYS A 97 -35.39 -2.25 -35.07
C LYS A 97 -33.99 -1.84 -34.61
N GLU A 98 -33.88 -0.78 -33.82
CA GLU A 98 -32.62 -0.32 -33.25
C GLU A 98 -32.00 -1.36 -32.31
N LYS A 99 -32.79 -1.97 -31.42
CA LYS A 99 -32.35 -3.08 -30.56
C LYS A 99 -31.81 -4.25 -31.38
N THR A 100 -32.47 -4.61 -32.48
CA THR A 100 -32.03 -5.69 -33.37
C THR A 100 -30.71 -5.34 -34.06
N GLN A 101 -30.53 -4.08 -34.48
CA GLN A 101 -29.29 -3.59 -35.09
C GLN A 101 -28.12 -3.60 -34.10
N ILE A 102 -28.33 -3.18 -32.85
CA ILE A 102 -27.32 -3.22 -31.78
C ILE A 102 -26.91 -4.67 -31.50
N LEU A 103 -27.88 -5.58 -31.33
CA LEU A 103 -27.60 -7.01 -31.11
C LEU A 103 -26.77 -7.60 -32.26
N HIS A 104 -27.08 -7.25 -33.50
CA HIS A 104 -26.31 -7.71 -34.65
C HIS A 104 -24.86 -7.18 -34.64
N GLN A 105 -24.67 -5.89 -34.32
CA GLN A 105 -23.33 -5.29 -34.22
C GLN A 105 -22.50 -5.95 -33.09
N ASP A 106 -23.11 -6.23 -31.96
CA ASP A 106 -22.45 -6.89 -30.83
C ASP A 106 -22.09 -8.34 -31.15
N GLU A 107 -22.96 -9.07 -31.87
CA GLU A 107 -22.67 -10.42 -32.35
C GLU A 107 -21.46 -10.43 -33.32
N GLN A 108 -21.37 -9.43 -34.22
CA GLN A 108 -20.21 -9.28 -35.10
C GLN A 108 -18.92 -8.95 -34.33
N LYS A 109 -18.97 -8.05 -33.34
CA LYS A 109 -17.83 -7.75 -32.46
C LYS A 109 -17.38 -8.98 -31.67
N LEU A 110 -18.32 -9.78 -31.17
CA LEU A 110 -18.04 -11.03 -30.47
C LEU A 110 -17.37 -12.05 -31.39
N LYS A 111 -17.87 -12.23 -32.61
CA LYS A 111 -17.24 -13.12 -33.63
C LYS A 111 -15.81 -12.69 -33.96
N LYS A 112 -15.56 -11.38 -34.13
CA LYS A 112 -14.20 -10.84 -34.38
C LYS A 112 -13.27 -11.09 -33.19
N THR A 113 -13.77 -10.90 -31.96
CA THR A 113 -13.00 -11.15 -30.73
C THR A 113 -12.68 -12.64 -30.56
N LYS A 114 -13.64 -13.55 -30.80
CA LYS A 114 -13.42 -15.01 -30.78
C LYS A 114 -12.35 -15.45 -31.80
N ARG A 115 -12.35 -14.87 -33.01
CA ARG A 115 -11.30 -15.15 -34.02
C ARG A 115 -9.91 -14.68 -33.56
N LYS A 116 -9.81 -13.46 -33.00
CA LYS A 116 -8.54 -12.96 -32.42
C LYS A 116 -8.06 -13.84 -31.26
N LEU A 117 -8.97 -14.31 -30.40
CA LEU A 117 -8.64 -15.19 -29.28
C LEU A 117 -8.10 -16.53 -29.78
N LYS A 118 -8.77 -17.17 -30.75
CA LYS A 118 -8.31 -18.43 -31.37
C LYS A 118 -6.91 -18.29 -31.98
N LYS A 119 -6.63 -17.16 -32.67
CA LYS A 119 -5.29 -16.89 -33.23
C LYS A 119 -4.24 -16.80 -32.13
N LYS A 120 -4.50 -16.02 -31.07
CA LYS A 120 -3.60 -15.92 -29.91
C LYS A 120 -3.38 -17.25 -29.21
N THR A 121 -4.43 -18.08 -29.07
CA THR A 121 -4.30 -19.43 -28.48
C THR A 121 -3.39 -20.32 -29.32
N SER A 122 -3.44 -20.23 -30.65
CA SER A 122 -2.51 -20.96 -31.53
C SER A 122 -1.08 -20.48 -31.33
N GLU A 123 -0.84 -19.18 -31.37
CA GLU A 123 0.50 -18.58 -31.13
C GLU A 123 1.06 -18.99 -29.76
N MET A 124 0.19 -19.11 -28.74
CA MET A 124 0.60 -19.53 -27.41
C MET A 124 0.97 -21.01 -27.33
N LYS A 125 0.33 -21.88 -28.13
CA LYS A 125 0.72 -23.30 -28.24
C LYS A 125 2.11 -23.45 -28.85
N ASP A 126 2.42 -22.66 -29.88
CA ASP A 126 3.74 -22.67 -30.50
C ASP A 126 4.83 -22.23 -29.51
N ILE A 127 4.55 -21.22 -28.67
CA ILE A 127 5.46 -20.78 -27.59
C ILE A 127 5.64 -21.87 -26.53
N VAL A 128 4.58 -22.58 -26.13
CA VAL A 128 4.68 -23.70 -25.17
C VAL A 128 5.54 -24.81 -25.75
N HIS A 129 5.35 -25.16 -27.02
CA HIS A 129 6.17 -26.17 -27.70
C HIS A 129 7.64 -25.77 -27.77
N LEU A 130 7.95 -24.53 -28.16
CA LEU A 130 9.31 -23.99 -28.16
C LEU A 130 9.95 -24.01 -26.76
N LYS A 131 9.19 -23.72 -25.71
CA LYS A 131 9.68 -23.83 -24.32
C LYS A 131 10.01 -25.27 -23.93
N GLU A 132 9.17 -26.23 -24.32
CA GLU A 132 9.43 -27.65 -24.10
C GLU A 132 10.67 -28.13 -24.87
N GLU A 133 10.84 -27.72 -26.13
CA GLU A 133 12.04 -28.01 -26.91
C GLU A 133 13.31 -27.41 -26.28
N LEU A 134 13.27 -26.14 -25.88
CA LEU A 134 14.37 -25.48 -25.15
C LEU A 134 14.70 -26.20 -23.84
N PHE A 135 13.69 -26.65 -23.10
CA PHE A 135 13.88 -27.39 -21.86
C PHE A 135 14.51 -28.77 -22.11
N ARG A 136 14.06 -29.48 -23.15
CA ARG A 136 14.65 -30.76 -23.58
C ARG A 136 16.09 -30.58 -24.01
N GLU A 137 16.39 -29.56 -24.81
CA GLU A 137 17.75 -29.30 -25.29
C GLU A 137 18.67 -28.85 -24.16
N ASN A 138 18.19 -28.02 -23.23
CA ASN A 138 18.96 -27.66 -22.02
C ASN A 138 19.25 -28.89 -21.14
N THR A 139 18.26 -29.77 -20.97
CA THR A 139 18.45 -31.04 -20.25
C THR A 139 19.47 -31.95 -20.95
N ARG A 140 19.41 -32.02 -22.29
CA ARG A 140 20.38 -32.76 -23.12
C ARG A 140 21.79 -32.18 -22.99
N LEU A 141 21.93 -30.86 -23.07
CA LEU A 141 23.20 -30.16 -22.90
C LEU A 141 23.77 -30.38 -21.50
N ARG A 142 22.94 -30.36 -20.44
CA ARG A 142 23.37 -30.70 -19.07
C ARG A 142 23.88 -32.14 -18.95
N ARG A 143 23.23 -33.11 -19.61
CA ARG A 143 23.72 -34.50 -19.66
C ARG A 143 25.05 -34.62 -20.38
N LYS A 144 25.18 -34.01 -21.57
CA LYS A 144 26.46 -33.95 -22.28
C LYS A 144 27.54 -33.28 -21.46
N LEU A 145 27.24 -32.17 -20.79
CA LEU A 145 28.21 -31.47 -19.93
C LEU A 145 28.74 -32.38 -18.81
N LYS A 146 27.90 -33.26 -18.24
CA LYS A 146 28.30 -34.26 -17.24
C LYS A 146 29.15 -35.40 -17.80
N GLU A 147 29.10 -35.65 -19.11
CA GLU A 147 29.96 -36.63 -19.77
C GLU A 147 31.37 -36.06 -20.05
N PHE A 148 31.50 -34.74 -20.17
CA PHE A 148 32.76 -34.07 -20.48
C PHE A 148 33.46 -33.43 -19.28
N LEU A 149 32.74 -33.17 -18.20
CA LEU A 149 33.26 -32.54 -16.99
C LEU A 149 33.27 -33.55 -15.85
N THR A 150 34.37 -33.58 -15.11
CA THR A 150 34.45 -34.29 -13.83
C THR A 150 33.42 -33.72 -12.84
N GLU A 151 33.02 -34.49 -11.82
CA GLU A 151 32.13 -33.96 -10.77
C GLU A 151 32.67 -32.68 -10.13
N GLU A 152 33.99 -32.56 -10.05
CA GLU A 152 34.69 -31.38 -9.54
C GLU A 152 34.55 -30.17 -10.47
N GLU A 153 34.69 -30.35 -11.78
CA GLU A 153 34.45 -29.29 -12.77
C GLU A 153 32.97 -28.91 -12.89
N VAL A 154 32.04 -29.88 -12.78
CA VAL A 154 30.60 -29.60 -12.73
C VAL A 154 30.26 -28.79 -11.47
N SER A 155 30.87 -29.13 -10.33
CA SER A 155 30.74 -28.39 -9.07
C SER A 155 31.29 -26.97 -9.21
N GLU A 156 32.43 -26.80 -9.87
CA GLU A 156 33.06 -25.50 -10.09
C GLU A 156 32.27 -24.62 -11.08
N VAL A 157 31.77 -25.18 -12.18
CA VAL A 157 30.87 -24.48 -13.11
C VAL A 157 29.55 -24.12 -12.41
N ALA A 158 29.01 -24.98 -11.56
CA ALA A 158 27.82 -24.70 -10.77
C ALA A 158 28.06 -23.56 -9.75
N LYS A 159 29.22 -23.55 -9.06
CA LYS A 159 29.65 -22.44 -8.18
C LYS A 159 29.80 -21.13 -8.95
N ASN A 160 30.38 -21.18 -10.15
CA ASN A 160 30.54 -20.00 -11.01
C ASN A 160 29.20 -19.48 -11.53
N LEU A 161 28.25 -20.37 -11.85
CA LEU A 161 26.86 -20.00 -12.20
C LEU A 161 26.07 -19.45 -10.99
N GLN A 162 26.42 -19.84 -9.76
CA GLN A 162 25.86 -19.29 -8.51
C GLN A 162 26.38 -17.88 -8.17
N GLN A 163 27.41 -17.38 -8.86
CA GLN A 163 27.99 -16.04 -8.67
C GLN A 163 27.66 -15.09 -9.83
N PHE A 164 26.48 -15.21 -10.42
CA PHE A 164 26.06 -14.32 -11.50
C PHE A 164 25.53 -13.00 -10.95
N TRP A 165 26.36 -11.96 -10.98
CA TRP A 165 26.03 -10.61 -10.50
C TRP A 165 25.56 -9.70 -11.63
N ILE A 166 24.38 -9.09 -11.47
CA ILE A 166 23.89 -8.01 -12.32
C ILE A 166 23.39 -6.87 -11.42
N ASN A 167 23.79 -5.63 -11.69
CA ASN A 167 23.38 -4.44 -10.91
C ASN A 167 23.60 -4.60 -9.40
N HIS A 168 24.71 -5.22 -8.99
CA HIS A 168 25.02 -5.54 -7.60
C HIS A 168 24.05 -6.54 -6.94
N ILE A 169 23.34 -7.34 -7.75
CA ILE A 169 22.45 -8.42 -7.30
C ILE A 169 23.01 -9.77 -7.74
N ASN A 170 23.19 -10.70 -6.80
CA ASN A 170 23.49 -12.09 -7.12
C ASN A 170 22.22 -12.84 -7.55
N VAL A 171 21.99 -12.86 -8.87
CA VAL A 171 20.83 -13.52 -9.50
C VAL A 171 20.87 -15.03 -9.31
N GLY A 172 22.07 -15.64 -9.32
CA GLY A 172 22.25 -17.07 -9.08
C GLY A 172 21.74 -17.47 -7.70
N LYS A 173 22.10 -16.69 -6.67
CA LYS A 173 21.67 -16.94 -5.30
C LYS A 173 20.17 -16.76 -5.10
N ILE A 174 19.55 -15.77 -5.74
CA ILE A 174 18.09 -15.61 -5.71
C ILE A 174 17.41 -16.87 -6.25
N ARG A 175 17.82 -17.34 -7.44
CA ARG A 175 17.24 -18.54 -8.07
C ARG A 175 17.40 -19.77 -7.19
N GLN A 176 18.58 -19.96 -6.62
CA GLN A 176 18.84 -21.05 -5.67
C GLN A 176 17.89 -20.99 -4.47
N THR A 177 17.77 -19.83 -3.82
CA THR A 177 16.87 -19.64 -2.66
C THR A 177 15.43 -20.00 -3.00
N LEU A 178 14.97 -19.65 -4.20
CA LEU A 178 13.62 -19.95 -4.65
C LEU A 178 13.35 -21.43 -4.91
N GLU A 179 14.35 -22.16 -5.36
CA GLU A 179 14.27 -23.61 -5.57
C GLU A 179 14.30 -24.36 -4.24
N GLU A 180 15.11 -23.89 -3.28
CA GLU A 180 15.35 -24.57 -2.00
C GLU A 180 14.27 -24.30 -0.95
N LYS A 181 13.74 -23.07 -0.86
CA LYS A 181 12.86 -22.66 0.25
C LYS A 181 11.38 -22.69 -0.12
N LYS A 182 10.62 -23.57 0.55
CA LYS A 182 9.14 -23.64 0.42
C LYS A 182 8.40 -22.53 1.16
N ASN A 183 8.99 -21.99 2.23
CA ASN A 183 8.45 -20.89 3.01
C ASN A 183 9.46 -19.73 3.01
N LEU A 184 9.04 -18.60 2.45
CA LEU A 184 9.81 -17.37 2.37
C LEU A 184 9.22 -16.27 3.26
N VAL A 185 8.32 -16.63 4.19
CA VAL A 185 7.83 -15.72 5.22
C VAL A 185 8.87 -15.60 6.33
N ARG A 186 9.30 -14.38 6.61
CA ARG A 186 10.26 -14.06 7.67
C ARG A 186 9.73 -12.91 8.51
N ARG A 187 9.89 -13.03 9.84
CA ARG A 187 9.56 -11.95 10.77
C ARG A 187 10.77 -11.03 10.94
N GLU A 188 10.60 -9.77 10.61
CA GLU A 188 11.54 -8.69 10.92
C GLU A 188 11.11 -8.03 12.24
N SER A 189 12.06 -7.75 13.14
CA SER A 189 11.74 -7.12 14.43
C SER A 189 12.86 -6.21 14.92
N LEU A 190 12.50 -5.18 15.68
CA LEU A 190 13.41 -4.18 16.22
C LEU A 190 12.99 -3.71 17.61
N HIS A 191 13.99 -3.34 18.40
CA HIS A 191 13.82 -2.67 19.69
C HIS A 191 14.21 -1.19 19.57
N LEU A 192 13.37 -0.31 20.08
CA LEU A 192 13.45 1.14 19.95
C LEU A 192 13.40 1.80 21.34
N GLN A 193 14.25 2.79 21.58
CA GLN A 193 14.32 3.51 22.85
C GLN A 193 14.12 5.02 22.66
N TRP A 194 13.24 5.62 23.47
CA TRP A 194 13.12 7.07 23.61
C TRP A 194 14.05 7.59 24.70
N PHE A 195 14.71 8.72 24.45
CA PHE A 195 15.60 9.37 25.41
C PHE A 195 15.02 10.70 25.89
N PHE A 196 15.03 10.86 27.22
CA PHE A 196 14.50 12.05 27.90
C PHE A 196 15.54 13.15 28.15
N ASN A 197 16.82 12.80 28.01
CA ASN A 197 17.97 13.60 28.42
C ASN A 197 19.10 13.65 27.38
N LYS A 198 18.84 13.17 26.15
CA LYS A 198 19.76 13.28 25.02
C LYS A 198 19.26 14.32 24.02
N ARG A 199 20.17 14.82 23.19
CA ARG A 199 19.83 15.79 22.12
C ARG A 199 18.90 15.16 21.08
N HIS A 200 19.12 13.91 20.71
CA HIS A 200 18.16 13.13 19.93
C HIS A 200 17.11 12.47 20.83
N GLN A 201 15.92 12.27 20.30
CA GLN A 201 14.79 11.71 21.05
C GLN A 201 14.70 10.20 20.92
N PHE A 202 15.26 9.63 19.85
CA PHE A 202 15.12 8.22 19.49
C PHE A 202 16.46 7.59 19.12
N GLU A 203 16.70 6.36 19.58
CA GLU A 203 17.83 5.53 19.15
C GLU A 203 17.40 4.06 18.97
N THR A 204 17.97 3.39 17.97
CA THR A 204 17.92 1.93 17.80
C THR A 204 19.24 1.42 17.22
N LYS A 205 19.53 0.13 17.44
CA LYS A 205 20.67 -0.56 16.81
C LYS A 205 20.15 -1.49 15.72
N LEU A 206 20.68 -1.33 14.52
CA LEU A 206 20.37 -2.19 13.38
C LEU A 206 21.56 -3.11 13.12
N PHE A 207 21.33 -4.42 13.08
CA PHE A 207 22.37 -5.41 12.88
C PHE A 207 22.45 -5.85 11.43
N HIS A 208 23.67 -6.03 10.94
CA HIS A 208 23.96 -6.64 9.63
C HIS A 208 25.15 -7.61 9.75
N SER A 209 25.62 -8.18 8.63
CA SER A 209 26.46 -9.39 8.62
C SER A 209 27.70 -9.38 9.54
N LYS A 210 28.28 -8.22 9.82
CA LYS A 210 29.55 -8.09 10.57
C LYS A 210 29.56 -6.97 11.61
N ASP A 211 28.52 -6.16 11.68
CA ASP A 211 28.50 -4.98 12.55
C ASP A 211 27.05 -4.57 12.89
N SER A 212 26.93 -3.49 13.65
CA SER A 212 25.67 -2.80 13.92
C SER A 212 25.83 -1.31 13.69
N ILE A 213 24.82 -0.68 13.11
CA ILE A 213 24.74 0.77 13.04
C ILE A 213 23.77 1.29 14.09
N THR A 214 24.08 2.45 14.68
CA THR A 214 23.15 3.14 15.57
C THR A 214 22.39 4.18 14.78
N LEU A 215 21.07 3.98 14.67
CA LEU A 215 20.18 4.90 13.99
C LEU A 215 19.51 5.81 15.01
N ARG A 216 19.51 7.12 14.72
CA ARG A 216 18.94 8.15 15.58
C ARG A 216 17.88 8.94 14.83
N ALA A 217 16.88 9.39 15.57
CA ALA A 217 15.86 10.30 15.05
C ALA A 217 15.49 11.36 16.09
N ASP A 218 14.98 12.47 15.58
CA ASP A 218 14.53 13.59 16.38
C ASP A 218 13.37 14.28 15.68
N THR A 219 12.55 15.01 16.42
CA THR A 219 11.53 15.85 15.81
C THR A 219 12.10 17.23 15.46
N SER A 220 11.44 17.94 14.55
CA SER A 220 11.90 19.29 14.19
C SER A 220 11.72 20.27 15.35
N LYS A 221 12.55 21.32 15.39
CA LYS A 221 12.47 22.39 16.41
C LYS A 221 11.08 23.02 16.51
N ASN A 222 10.38 23.13 15.38
CA ASN A 222 9.04 23.72 15.30
C ASN A 222 8.00 22.92 16.09
N ILE A 223 8.11 21.59 16.13
CA ILE A 223 7.21 20.72 16.92
C ILE A 223 7.80 20.31 18.26
N GLY A 224 8.87 20.98 18.69
CA GLY A 224 9.47 20.84 20.02
C GLY A 224 10.62 19.85 20.13
N GLY A 225 11.15 19.29 19.04
CA GLY A 225 12.40 18.53 19.10
C GLY A 225 13.65 19.43 19.07
N HIS A 226 14.83 18.81 18.97
CA HIS A 226 16.09 19.56 18.88
C HIS A 226 16.54 19.78 17.43
N GLY A 227 15.94 19.05 16.48
CA GLY A 227 16.37 19.02 15.08
C GLY A 227 17.83 18.54 14.94
N SER A 228 18.21 17.55 15.76
CA SER A 228 19.59 17.04 15.87
C SER A 228 19.85 15.72 15.14
N ALA A 229 18.79 15.14 14.57
CA ALA A 229 18.83 13.94 13.76
C ALA A 229 17.64 14.00 12.78
N PRO A 230 17.63 13.15 11.74
CA PRO A 230 16.48 13.02 10.84
C PRO A 230 15.16 12.78 11.56
N THR A 231 14.08 13.26 10.96
CA THR A 231 12.74 13.02 11.47
C THR A 231 12.27 11.60 11.16
N PRO A 232 11.36 11.04 11.97
CA PRO A 232 10.74 9.75 11.64
C PRO A 232 10.07 9.71 10.25
N VAL A 233 9.56 10.84 9.76
CA VAL A 233 8.94 10.92 8.42
C VAL A 233 10.00 10.82 7.33
N GLU A 234 11.16 11.43 7.51
CA GLU A 234 12.30 11.30 6.60
C GLU A 234 12.84 9.85 6.58
N MET A 235 12.84 9.15 7.72
CA MET A 235 13.14 7.71 7.78
C MET A 235 12.16 6.86 6.97
N ILE A 236 10.86 7.16 7.07
CA ILE A 236 9.84 6.46 6.28
C ILE A 236 10.04 6.76 4.79
N ALA A 237 10.27 8.02 4.41
CA ALA A 237 10.53 8.41 3.01
C ALA A 237 11.75 7.69 2.43
N PHE A 238 12.86 7.65 3.17
CA PHE A 238 14.04 6.87 2.81
C PHE A 238 13.68 5.41 2.54
N SER A 239 12.96 4.78 3.47
CA SER A 239 12.65 3.35 3.41
C SER A 239 11.74 3.00 2.24
N ILE A 240 10.79 3.89 1.88
CA ILE A 240 9.93 3.73 0.71
C ILE A 240 10.77 3.83 -0.58
N GLY A 241 11.58 4.87 -0.70
CA GLY A 241 12.43 5.09 -1.88
C GLY A 241 13.43 3.95 -2.10
N SER A 242 14.13 3.55 -1.04
CA SER A 242 15.12 2.48 -1.10
C SER A 242 14.48 1.13 -1.45
N GLN A 243 13.41 0.72 -0.76
CA GLN A 243 12.76 -0.56 -1.05
C GLN A 243 12.19 -0.63 -2.47
N PHE A 244 11.68 0.48 -3.00
CA PHE A 244 11.24 0.53 -4.39
C PHE A 244 12.43 0.36 -5.35
N CYS A 245 13.55 1.05 -5.12
CA CYS A 245 14.78 0.84 -5.90
C CYS A 245 15.27 -0.60 -5.84
N HIS A 246 15.32 -1.22 -4.66
CA HIS A 246 15.69 -2.64 -4.53
C HIS A 246 14.80 -3.55 -5.38
N THR A 247 13.48 -3.35 -5.32
CA THR A 247 12.52 -4.14 -6.11
C THR A 247 12.74 -3.92 -7.61
N PHE A 248 12.87 -2.67 -8.04
CA PHE A 248 13.15 -2.31 -9.43
C PHE A 248 14.45 -2.94 -9.94
N VAL A 249 15.54 -2.83 -9.19
CA VAL A 249 16.84 -3.38 -9.55
C VAL A 249 16.84 -4.90 -9.56
N HIS A 250 16.15 -5.55 -8.61
CA HIS A 250 15.94 -7.00 -8.63
C HIS A 250 15.29 -7.45 -9.94
N ILE A 251 14.20 -6.81 -10.35
CA ILE A 251 13.48 -7.17 -11.57
C ILE A 251 14.36 -6.90 -12.81
N CYS A 252 15.06 -5.76 -12.87
CA CYS A 252 16.04 -5.48 -13.92
C CYS A 252 17.09 -6.61 -14.01
N SER A 253 17.65 -7.02 -12.87
CA SER A 253 18.72 -8.02 -12.78
C SER A 253 18.24 -9.40 -13.20
N LEU A 254 17.04 -9.81 -12.75
CA LEU A 254 16.41 -11.07 -13.14
C LEU A 254 16.08 -11.12 -14.64
N LYS A 255 15.79 -9.97 -15.26
CA LYS A 255 15.56 -9.82 -16.71
C LYS A 255 16.85 -9.56 -17.50
N GLY A 256 18.02 -9.54 -16.86
CA GLY A 256 19.30 -9.30 -17.51
C GLY A 256 19.51 -7.87 -18.02
N LEU A 257 18.74 -6.90 -17.51
CA LEU A 257 18.86 -5.48 -17.87
C LEU A 257 19.92 -4.82 -16.99
N LYS A 258 21.03 -4.41 -17.59
CA LYS A 258 22.11 -3.70 -16.89
C LYS A 258 21.80 -2.21 -16.75
N LEU A 259 21.97 -1.69 -15.55
CA LEU A 259 21.87 -0.28 -15.23
C LEU A 259 23.28 0.31 -15.12
N LYS A 260 23.44 1.55 -15.60
CA LYS A 260 24.67 2.33 -15.42
C LYS A 260 24.56 3.20 -14.18
N GLU A 261 23.42 3.86 -14.01
CA GLU A 261 23.12 4.74 -12.88
C GLU A 261 21.62 4.65 -12.55
N LEU A 262 21.27 4.75 -11.27
CA LEU A 262 19.89 4.84 -10.80
C LEU A 262 19.83 5.80 -9.61
N TYR A 263 19.01 6.82 -9.74
CA TYR A 263 18.68 7.77 -8.68
C TYR A 263 17.19 7.70 -8.36
N VAL A 264 16.86 8.02 -7.11
CA VAL A 264 15.48 8.14 -6.65
C VAL A 264 15.31 9.36 -5.77
N GLU A 265 14.21 10.06 -5.98
CA GLU A 265 13.65 11.04 -5.07
C GLU A 265 12.38 10.46 -4.44
N SER A 266 12.28 10.50 -3.12
CA SER A 266 11.07 10.13 -2.38
C SER A 266 10.53 11.32 -1.61
N ILE A 267 9.27 11.65 -1.86
CA ILE A 267 8.57 12.76 -1.21
C ILE A 267 7.35 12.22 -0.46
N ILE A 268 7.22 12.59 0.81
CA ILE A 268 6.00 12.40 1.60
C ILE A 268 5.45 13.76 2.01
N GLN A 269 4.21 14.04 1.64
CA GLN A 269 3.50 15.26 2.04
C GLN A 269 2.56 14.98 3.21
N THR A 270 2.79 15.66 4.33
CA THR A 270 2.10 15.46 5.61
C THR A 270 1.23 16.66 5.96
N ASN A 271 -0.02 16.42 6.40
CA ASN A 271 -0.90 17.46 6.93
C ASN A 271 -0.59 17.74 8.41
N MET A 272 0.03 18.89 8.69
CA MET A 272 0.43 19.27 10.04
C MET A 272 -0.73 19.65 10.97
N LYS A 273 -1.90 20.10 10.47
CA LYS A 273 -3.07 20.28 11.34
C LYS A 273 -3.55 18.93 11.88
N ARG A 274 -3.59 17.90 11.03
CA ARG A 274 -3.95 16.55 11.47
C ARG A 274 -2.94 16.01 12.50
N VAL A 275 -1.63 16.17 12.22
CA VAL A 275 -0.55 15.79 13.17
C VAL A 275 -0.72 16.46 14.54
N LEU A 276 -1.12 17.74 14.57
CA LEU A 276 -1.26 18.52 15.80
C LEU A 276 -2.63 18.33 16.47
N GLY A 277 -3.60 17.71 15.80
CA GLY A 277 -4.97 17.54 16.29
C GLY A 277 -5.81 18.82 16.20
N ILE A 278 -5.53 19.66 15.22
CA ILE A 278 -6.32 20.87 14.92
C ILE A 278 -7.54 20.50 14.06
N GLU A 279 -7.38 19.58 13.11
CA GLU A 279 -8.45 19.04 12.26
C GLU A 279 -8.43 17.51 12.30
N GLU A 280 -9.59 16.89 12.55
CA GLU A 280 -9.67 15.43 12.71
C GLU A 280 -10.13 14.67 11.47
N ASN A 281 -10.78 15.33 10.52
CA ASN A 281 -11.38 14.66 9.36
C ASN A 281 -10.49 14.69 8.11
N GLU A 282 -9.32 15.36 8.19
CA GLU A 282 -8.38 15.45 7.08
C GLU A 282 -7.42 14.25 7.04
N PRO A 283 -6.97 13.83 5.83
CA PRO A 283 -5.97 12.78 5.69
C PRO A 283 -4.62 13.24 6.27
N LEU A 284 -3.96 12.35 7.01
CA LEU A 284 -2.67 12.65 7.62
C LEU A 284 -1.55 12.72 6.57
N VAL A 285 -1.62 11.86 5.56
CA VAL A 285 -0.74 11.87 4.38
C VAL A 285 -1.57 12.27 3.18
N THR A 286 -1.19 13.32 2.47
CA THR A 286 -1.92 13.76 1.27
C THR A 286 -1.36 13.16 -0.01
N MET A 287 -0.06 12.82 -0.03
CA MET A 287 0.63 12.30 -1.21
C MET A 287 1.95 11.63 -0.82
N ILE A 288 2.26 10.54 -1.53
CA ILE A 288 3.60 9.97 -1.64
C ILE A 288 4.00 10.03 -3.13
N LYS A 289 5.19 10.53 -3.43
CA LYS A 289 5.73 10.60 -4.79
C LYS A 289 7.12 9.97 -4.84
N LEU A 290 7.34 9.11 -5.83
CA LEU A 290 8.64 8.59 -6.20
C LEU A 290 8.99 9.09 -7.60
N THR A 291 10.20 9.61 -7.77
CA THR A 291 10.75 9.99 -9.08
C THR A 291 12.06 9.25 -9.27
N LEU A 292 12.14 8.39 -10.29
CA LEU A 292 13.33 7.62 -10.62
C LEU A 292 14.01 8.23 -11.84
N SER A 293 15.33 8.25 -11.83
CA SER A 293 16.15 8.60 -13.00
C SER A 293 17.14 7.49 -13.27
N VAL A 294 17.04 6.91 -14.46
CA VAL A 294 17.72 5.67 -14.82
C VAL A 294 18.58 5.88 -16.06
N LYS A 295 19.84 5.49 -15.99
CA LYS A 295 20.76 5.44 -17.15
C LYS A 295 21.02 3.98 -17.53
N THR A 296 20.73 3.60 -18.77
CA THR A 296 20.84 2.22 -19.25
C THR A 296 20.84 2.14 -20.78
N ASP A 297 21.43 1.08 -21.33
CA ASP A 297 21.37 0.77 -22.77
C ASP A 297 20.08 0.03 -23.17
N ALA A 298 19.24 -0.35 -22.18
CA ALA A 298 17.95 -0.95 -22.45
C ALA A 298 16.98 0.06 -23.07
N LYS A 299 16.08 -0.44 -23.95
CA LYS A 299 15.00 0.37 -24.52
C LYS A 299 14.10 0.93 -23.40
N GLU A 300 13.78 2.22 -23.45
CA GLU A 300 12.92 2.93 -22.49
C GLU A 300 11.63 2.17 -22.16
N GLN A 301 10.97 1.62 -23.19
CA GLN A 301 9.73 0.85 -23.02
C GLN A 301 9.90 -0.33 -22.05
N LYS A 302 11.03 -1.06 -22.12
CA LYS A 302 11.32 -2.17 -21.19
C LYS A 302 11.52 -1.68 -19.77
N ILE A 303 12.13 -0.51 -19.60
CA ILE A 303 12.37 0.10 -18.29
C ILE A 303 11.05 0.56 -17.66
N LYS A 304 10.14 1.15 -18.45
CA LYS A 304 8.80 1.50 -18.00
C LYS A 304 7.98 0.26 -17.60
N GLU A 305 8.11 -0.83 -18.35
CA GLU A 305 7.49 -2.12 -18.00
C GLU A 305 8.01 -2.65 -16.66
N VAL A 306 9.33 -2.64 -16.45
CA VAL A 306 9.94 -3.04 -15.17
C VAL A 306 9.50 -2.13 -14.01
N CYS A 307 9.38 -0.82 -14.25
CA CYS A 307 8.90 0.12 -13.24
C CYS A 307 7.47 -0.22 -12.79
N LYS A 308 6.57 -0.54 -13.73
CA LYS A 308 5.20 -0.96 -13.42
C LYS A 308 5.19 -2.29 -12.66
N GLU A 309 6.03 -3.24 -13.05
CA GLU A 309 6.18 -4.52 -12.37
C GLU A 309 6.68 -4.34 -10.93
N ALA A 310 7.66 -3.47 -10.71
CA ALA A 310 8.16 -3.10 -9.39
C ALA A 310 7.06 -2.42 -8.54
N GLU A 311 6.23 -1.58 -9.14
CA GLU A 311 5.11 -0.94 -8.43
C GLU A 311 4.04 -1.95 -7.98
N MET A 312 3.84 -3.02 -8.74
CA MET A 312 2.89 -4.08 -8.39
C MET A 312 3.43 -5.05 -7.34
N THR A 313 4.75 -5.26 -7.29
CA THR A 313 5.38 -6.29 -6.46
C THR A 313 6.13 -5.74 -5.25
N CYS A 314 6.44 -4.43 -5.21
CA CYS A 314 7.16 -3.83 -4.10
C CYS A 314 6.33 -3.92 -2.81
N PRO A 315 6.84 -4.57 -1.75
CA PRO A 315 6.10 -4.82 -0.50
C PRO A 315 5.63 -3.55 0.18
N ILE A 316 6.49 -2.52 0.23
CA ILE A 316 6.14 -1.25 0.85
C ILE A 316 5.11 -0.50 0.00
N ILE A 317 5.15 -0.61 -1.33
CA ILE A 317 4.12 -0.01 -2.19
C ILE A 317 2.78 -0.73 -2.02
N GLN A 318 2.78 -2.06 -1.94
CA GLN A 318 1.56 -2.82 -1.63
C GLN A 318 1.01 -2.46 -0.25
N PHE A 319 1.87 -2.25 0.75
CA PHE A 319 1.47 -1.77 2.07
C PHE A 319 0.84 -0.37 2.02
N ILE A 320 1.40 0.55 1.23
CA ILE A 320 0.87 1.90 1.04
C ILE A 320 -0.49 1.90 0.34
N LYS A 321 -0.67 1.00 -0.64
CA LYS A 321 -1.92 0.90 -1.43
C LYS A 321 -3.01 0.12 -0.70
N GLY A 322 -2.62 -0.84 0.13
CA GLY A 322 -3.51 -1.73 0.85
C GLY A 322 -3.83 -1.27 2.27
N THR A 323 -4.40 -2.19 3.03
CA THR A 323 -4.56 -2.06 4.48
C THR A 323 -3.99 -3.31 5.13
N ILE A 324 -3.29 -3.15 6.25
CA ILE A 324 -2.72 -4.28 6.98
C ILE A 324 -3.27 -4.31 8.41
N HIS A 325 -3.31 -5.50 8.99
CA HIS A 325 -3.70 -5.64 10.38
C HIS A 325 -2.57 -5.17 11.31
N CYS A 326 -2.87 -4.17 12.14
CA CYS A 326 -1.94 -3.55 13.07
C CYS A 326 -2.36 -3.85 14.51
N LYS A 327 -1.50 -4.52 15.28
CA LYS A 327 -1.73 -4.85 16.71
C LYS A 327 -0.84 -3.98 17.60
N THR A 328 -1.43 -3.32 18.59
CA THR A 328 -0.68 -2.58 19.62
C THR A 328 -0.94 -3.20 20.99
N LYS A 329 0.14 -3.44 21.75
CA LYS A 329 0.11 -3.89 23.15
C LYS A 329 0.90 -2.90 24.00
N ILE A 330 0.39 -2.59 25.19
CA ILE A 330 1.08 -1.74 26.17
C ILE A 330 1.39 -2.61 27.39
N SER A 331 2.66 -2.64 27.78
CA SER A 331 3.10 -3.14 29.08
C SER A 331 3.35 -1.96 30.01
N GLU A 332 2.61 -1.94 31.12
CA GLU A 332 2.74 -0.92 32.15
C GLU A 332 3.64 -1.45 33.26
N LYS A 333 4.60 -0.63 33.69
CA LYS A 333 5.29 -0.86 34.96
C LYS A 333 4.93 0.26 35.90
N LYS A 334 4.62 -0.06 37.15
CA LYS A 334 4.49 0.96 38.19
C LYS A 334 5.89 1.52 38.48
N PRO A 335 6.04 2.85 38.61
CA PRO A 335 7.31 3.41 39.03
C PRO A 335 7.69 2.83 40.40
N MET A 336 8.89 2.26 40.51
CA MET A 336 9.54 2.15 41.83
C MET A 336 9.63 3.58 42.36
N ARG A 337 9.25 3.80 43.64
CA ARG A 337 9.25 5.13 44.29
C ARG A 337 10.64 5.79 44.15
N PHE A 338 10.84 6.50 43.05
CA PHE A 338 12.03 7.30 42.79
C PHE A 338 11.65 8.74 43.09
N GLN A 339 12.23 9.31 44.14
CA GLN A 339 12.09 10.74 44.44
C GLN A 339 12.87 11.52 43.38
N SER A 340 12.21 11.90 42.28
CA SER A 340 12.87 12.73 41.27
C SER A 340 12.98 14.17 41.78
N ARG A 341 14.21 14.67 41.95
CA ARG A 341 14.47 16.11 42.10
C ARG A 341 13.97 16.83 40.84
N SER A 342 12.89 17.59 40.97
CA SER A 342 12.35 18.44 39.92
C SER A 342 13.13 19.76 39.88
N GLU A 343 14.33 19.74 39.30
CA GLU A 343 15.09 20.96 39.07
C GLU A 343 15.10 21.29 37.56
N GLY A 344 14.44 22.39 37.20
CA GLY A 344 15.12 23.38 36.37
C GLY A 344 14.88 23.42 34.85
N ASN A 345 13.67 23.16 34.34
CA ASN A 345 13.18 23.87 33.14
C ASN A 345 11.69 23.60 32.88
N SER A 346 10.81 24.53 33.24
CA SER A 346 9.35 24.43 33.06
C SER A 346 8.89 24.35 31.59
N HIS A 347 9.82 24.42 30.63
CA HIS A 347 9.55 24.47 29.19
C HIS A 347 9.91 23.21 28.41
N VAL A 348 10.45 22.17 29.06
CA VAL A 348 10.74 20.87 28.42
C VAL A 348 10.01 19.75 29.16
N MET A 349 9.24 18.95 28.43
CA MET A 349 8.55 17.77 28.96
C MET A 349 8.72 16.63 27.96
N ASN A 350 9.06 15.43 28.44
CA ASN A 350 9.29 14.25 27.60
C ASN A 350 10.33 14.47 26.48
N ASN A 351 11.34 15.32 26.73
CA ASN A 351 12.30 15.79 25.74
C ASN A 351 11.69 16.65 24.60
N ILE A 352 10.55 17.30 24.86
CA ILE A 352 9.83 18.17 23.93
C ILE A 352 9.75 19.59 24.50
N TYR A 353 10.23 20.58 23.73
CA TYR A 353 10.12 22.00 24.04
C TYR A 353 8.67 22.48 23.92
N THR A 354 7.95 22.50 25.05
CA THR A 354 6.50 22.79 25.12
C THR A 354 6.17 24.20 24.64
N LYS A 355 7.06 25.17 24.88
CA LYS A 355 6.90 26.56 24.39
C LYS A 355 6.90 26.63 22.87
N ASN A 356 7.82 25.92 22.20
CA ASN A 356 7.91 25.89 20.74
C ASN A 356 6.69 25.20 20.15
N LEU A 357 6.32 24.04 20.70
CA LEU A 357 5.14 23.29 20.29
C LEU A 357 3.87 24.14 20.37
N LYS A 358 3.62 24.82 21.50
CA LYS A 358 2.46 25.71 21.68
C LYS A 358 2.48 26.87 20.69
N LYS A 359 3.64 27.51 20.49
CA LYS A 359 3.81 28.60 19.51
C LYS A 359 3.46 28.12 18.10
N TYR A 360 3.96 26.96 17.69
CA TYR A 360 3.71 26.39 16.36
C TYR A 360 2.25 25.95 16.19
N HIS A 361 1.68 25.28 17.19
CA HIS A 361 0.26 24.93 17.21
C HIS A 361 -0.64 26.17 17.01
N ASN A 362 -0.37 27.25 17.75
CA ASN A 362 -1.12 28.50 17.62
C ASN A 362 -0.89 29.19 16.27
N LYS A 363 0.31 29.10 15.70
CA LYS A 363 0.62 29.61 14.35
C LYS A 363 -0.24 28.90 13.30
N ILE A 364 -0.25 27.56 13.30
CA ILE A 364 -1.04 26.76 12.35
C ILE A 364 -2.54 27.03 12.52
N LYS A 365 -3.02 27.12 13.76
CA LYS A 365 -4.43 27.47 14.05
C LYS A 365 -4.84 28.83 13.48
N LYS A 366 -3.94 29.82 13.46
CA LYS A 366 -4.23 31.18 12.95
C LYS A 366 -4.12 31.32 11.43
N GLN A 367 -3.24 30.57 10.77
CA GLN A 367 -2.89 30.80 9.35
C GLN A 367 -3.83 30.13 8.34
N GLY A 368 -4.76 29.27 8.76
CA GLY A 368 -5.67 28.56 7.84
C GLY A 368 -4.93 27.64 6.86
N ILE A 369 -5.58 27.25 5.75
CA ILE A 369 -5.19 26.09 4.92
C ILE A 369 -3.78 26.19 4.27
N LYS A 370 -3.26 27.41 4.06
CA LYS A 370 -2.01 27.61 3.31
C LYS A 370 -0.72 27.27 4.07
N ALA A 371 -0.78 26.92 5.36
CA ALA A 371 0.41 26.73 6.22
C ALA A 371 0.71 25.25 6.60
N GLU A 372 0.09 24.28 5.95
CA GLU A 372 -0.13 22.97 6.58
C GLU A 372 0.67 21.79 6.04
N LEU A 373 1.10 21.86 4.79
CA LEU A 373 1.66 20.71 4.11
C LEU A 373 3.18 20.75 4.25
N LYS A 374 3.72 19.78 4.97
CA LYS A 374 5.17 19.59 5.07
C LYS A 374 5.59 18.43 4.18
N SER A 375 6.51 18.72 3.26
CA SER A 375 7.18 17.70 2.45
C SER A 375 8.45 17.21 3.15
N SER A 376 8.64 15.89 3.21
CA SER A 376 9.91 15.26 3.56
C SER A 376 10.49 14.67 2.29
N VAL A 377 11.70 15.08 1.92
CA VAL A 377 12.35 14.71 0.66
C VAL A 377 13.62 13.93 0.95
N VAL A 378 13.79 12.77 0.32
CA VAL A 378 15.00 11.96 0.40
C VAL A 378 15.51 11.68 -1.00
N HIS A 379 16.81 11.91 -1.21
CA HIS A 379 17.50 11.59 -2.46
C HIS A 379 18.45 10.43 -2.25
N GLY A 380 18.29 9.38 -3.04
CA GLY A 380 19.15 8.21 -3.00
C GLY A 380 19.68 7.81 -4.37
N SER A 381 20.73 7.01 -4.33
CA SER A 381 21.41 6.45 -5.49
C SER A 381 21.71 4.97 -5.25
N TRP A 382 21.60 4.18 -6.30
CA TRP A 382 22.01 2.79 -6.32
C TRP A 382 23.46 2.64 -6.79
N ASP A 383 24.22 1.76 -6.16
CA ASP A 383 25.57 1.40 -6.58
C ASP A 383 25.54 0.33 -7.68
N CYS A 384 25.73 0.76 -8.94
CA CYS A 384 25.79 -0.14 -10.10
C CYS A 384 27.19 -0.75 -10.34
N THR A 385 28.21 -0.43 -9.53
CA THR A 385 29.61 -0.77 -9.81
C THR A 385 30.00 -2.22 -9.50
N ASN A 386 29.05 -3.05 -9.02
CA ASN A 386 29.29 -4.42 -8.54
C ASN A 386 30.40 -4.52 -7.47
N ASN A 387 30.70 -3.43 -6.76
CA ASN A 387 31.66 -3.46 -5.67
C ASN A 387 31.05 -4.15 -4.44
N LEU A 388 31.28 -5.44 -4.27
CA LEU A 388 30.66 -6.26 -3.20
C LEU A 388 31.07 -5.88 -1.77
N LYS A 389 31.92 -4.86 -1.60
CA LYS A 389 32.31 -4.30 -0.29
C LYS A 389 31.46 -3.10 0.14
N THR A 390 30.64 -2.55 -0.76
CA THR A 390 29.77 -1.39 -0.47
C THR A 390 28.33 -1.85 -0.25
N SER A 391 27.52 -0.98 0.35
CA SER A 391 26.06 -1.14 0.37
C SER A 391 25.47 -0.94 -1.03
N GLN A 392 24.37 -1.61 -1.33
CA GLN A 392 23.68 -1.48 -2.61
C GLN A 392 23.04 -0.11 -2.85
N PHE A 393 22.52 0.52 -1.80
CA PHE A 393 21.82 1.79 -1.89
C PHE A 393 22.28 2.77 -0.82
N LYS A 394 22.42 4.03 -1.20
CA LYS A 394 22.85 5.12 -0.34
C LYS A 394 21.95 6.33 -0.56
N ALA A 395 21.60 7.04 0.51
CA ALA A 395 20.87 8.29 0.43
C ALA A 395 21.43 9.35 1.36
N ILE A 396 21.19 10.60 0.99
CA ILE A 396 21.48 11.76 1.82
C ILE A 396 20.13 12.32 2.29
N VAL A 397 19.99 12.42 3.61
CA VAL A 397 18.79 12.94 4.26
C VAL A 397 19.14 14.28 4.89
N ASN A 398 18.65 15.36 4.30
CA ASN A 398 18.82 16.72 4.82
C ASN A 398 17.70 16.99 5.83
N TYR A 399 18.04 17.11 7.11
CA TYR A 399 17.06 17.26 8.20
C TYR A 399 17.16 18.62 8.90
N SER A 400 18.16 19.42 8.54
CA SER A 400 18.23 20.84 8.88
C SER A 400 19.04 21.59 7.81
N LYS A 401 19.03 22.93 7.85
CA LYS A 401 19.77 23.78 6.90
C LYS A 401 21.28 23.52 6.83
N ARG A 402 21.85 22.81 7.81
CA ARG A 402 23.31 22.58 7.92
C ARG A 402 23.69 21.14 8.28
N GLU A 403 22.72 20.25 8.43
CA GLU A 403 22.99 18.88 8.86
C GLU A 403 22.30 17.89 7.92
N SER A 404 23.08 16.88 7.52
CA SER A 404 22.65 15.78 6.67
C SER A 404 23.10 14.46 7.27
N ALA A 405 22.27 13.43 7.17
CA ALA A 405 22.66 12.05 7.48
C ALA A 405 22.86 11.29 6.18
N VAL A 406 23.88 10.42 6.16
CA VAL A 406 24.03 9.41 5.11
C VAL A 406 23.45 8.11 5.64
N TRP A 407 22.51 7.55 4.90
CA TRP A 407 21.94 6.24 5.21
C TRP A 407 22.19 5.27 4.07
N GLU A 408 22.48 4.04 4.45
CA GLU A 408 22.86 2.96 3.56
C GLU A 408 21.98 1.75 3.88
N THR A 409 21.66 0.98 2.84
CA THR A 409 20.83 -0.22 2.95
C THR A 409 21.28 -1.25 1.94
N ASP A 410 21.02 -2.51 2.30
CA ASP A 410 21.41 -3.67 1.54
C ASP A 410 20.32 -4.75 1.64
N THR A 411 20.44 -5.78 0.83
CA THR A 411 19.57 -6.95 0.83
C THR A 411 20.26 -8.10 1.56
N LEU A 412 19.46 -9.03 2.10
CA LEU A 412 19.97 -10.28 2.64
C LEU A 412 20.66 -11.13 1.55
N PRO A 413 21.66 -11.96 1.90
CA PRO A 413 22.38 -12.76 0.92
C PRO A 413 21.48 -13.75 0.16
N GLU A 414 20.48 -14.33 0.82
CA GLU A 414 19.50 -15.21 0.18
C GLU A 414 18.67 -14.52 -0.92
N PHE A 415 18.58 -13.20 -0.92
CA PHE A 415 17.91 -12.41 -1.94
C PHE A 415 18.91 -11.61 -2.79
N GLY A 416 20.15 -12.09 -2.89
CA GLY A 416 21.13 -11.56 -3.84
C GLY A 416 21.91 -10.34 -3.36
N GLY A 417 21.76 -9.91 -2.11
CA GLY A 417 22.58 -8.85 -1.53
C GLY A 417 23.87 -9.32 -0.86
N THR A 418 24.61 -8.36 -0.32
CA THR A 418 25.85 -8.62 0.43
C THR A 418 25.67 -8.49 1.94
N PHE A 419 24.56 -7.88 2.37
CA PHE A 419 24.25 -7.56 3.76
C PHE A 419 25.35 -6.78 4.48
N ASN A 420 25.94 -5.82 3.76
CA ASN A 420 26.94 -4.85 4.23
C ASN A 420 26.30 -3.67 4.99
N ALA A 421 24.99 -3.49 4.86
CA ALA A 421 24.19 -2.49 5.59
C ALA A 421 22.86 -3.12 6.05
N PRO A 422 22.09 -2.47 6.95
CA PRO A 422 20.76 -2.94 7.34
C PRO A 422 19.81 -3.11 6.17
N THR A 423 18.79 -3.94 6.35
CA THR A 423 17.75 -4.11 5.34
C THR A 423 16.77 -2.93 5.30
N ASN A 424 16.10 -2.77 4.17
CA ASN A 424 15.03 -1.78 4.04
C ASN A 424 13.90 -1.99 5.06
N PHE A 425 13.60 -3.24 5.45
CA PHE A 425 12.57 -3.52 6.44
C PHE A 425 12.98 -3.10 7.85
N GLN A 426 14.26 -3.27 8.21
CA GLN A 426 14.79 -2.73 9.46
C GLN A 426 14.64 -1.19 9.48
N LEU A 427 15.03 -0.51 8.41
CA LEU A 427 14.91 0.95 8.32
C LEU A 427 13.44 1.42 8.33
N PHE A 428 12.56 0.67 7.65
CA PHE A 428 11.12 0.93 7.64
C PHE A 428 10.48 0.79 9.03
N LEU A 429 10.78 -0.31 9.74
CA LEU A 429 10.33 -0.53 11.10
C LEU A 429 10.86 0.54 12.06
N ALA A 430 12.12 0.97 11.89
CA ALA A 430 12.68 2.07 12.67
C ALA A 430 11.97 3.40 12.40
N GLY A 431 11.64 3.71 11.14
CA GLY A 431 10.89 4.90 10.76
C GLY A 431 9.46 4.91 11.32
N ILE A 432 8.70 3.83 11.12
CA ILE A 432 7.33 3.72 11.64
C ILE A 432 7.31 3.69 13.17
N GLY A 433 8.20 2.91 13.80
CA GLY A 433 8.28 2.79 15.25
C GLY A 433 8.64 4.12 15.92
N SER A 434 9.67 4.82 15.43
CA SER A 434 10.05 6.14 15.95
C SER A 434 8.96 7.18 15.71
N CYS A 435 8.22 7.09 14.59
CA CYS A 435 7.08 7.95 14.33
C CYS A 435 6.01 7.78 15.41
N TYR A 436 5.64 6.52 15.72
CA TYR A 436 4.62 6.20 16.72
C TYR A 436 5.06 6.62 18.13
N MET A 437 6.29 6.30 18.54
CA MET A 437 6.85 6.74 19.82
C MET A 437 6.82 8.27 19.95
N SER A 438 7.20 9.00 18.90
CA SER A 438 7.15 10.47 18.91
C SER A 438 5.74 11.00 19.13
N ARG A 439 4.72 10.32 18.59
CA ARG A 439 3.31 10.73 18.78
C ARG A 439 2.80 10.39 20.17
N ILE A 440 3.25 9.28 20.77
CA ILE A 440 2.95 8.96 22.17
C ILE A 440 3.59 10.00 23.10
N ALA A 441 4.87 10.32 22.92
CA ALA A 441 5.57 11.33 23.71
C ALA A 441 4.92 12.73 23.55
N LEU A 442 4.51 13.07 22.33
CA LEU A 442 3.79 14.31 22.05
C LEU A 442 2.41 14.35 22.71
N ALA A 443 1.63 13.27 22.58
CA ALA A 443 0.31 13.15 23.22
C ALA A 443 0.43 13.22 24.75
N ALA A 444 1.40 12.52 25.35
CA ALA A 444 1.68 12.60 26.79
C ALA A 444 1.97 14.05 27.21
N THR A 445 2.83 14.74 26.44
CA THR A 445 3.18 16.14 26.68
C THR A 445 1.97 17.08 26.59
N MET A 446 1.09 16.87 25.59
CA MET A 446 -0.15 17.65 25.45
C MET A 446 -1.15 17.40 26.58
N ASN A 447 -1.13 16.22 27.19
CA ASN A 447 -1.95 15.89 28.36
C ASN A 447 -1.22 16.20 29.69
N ASN A 448 -0.08 16.91 29.65
CA ASN A 448 0.74 17.24 30.83
C ASN A 448 1.19 16.00 31.64
N VAL A 449 1.41 14.88 30.95
CA VAL A 449 1.88 13.63 31.54
C VAL A 449 3.38 13.48 31.28
N LYS A 450 4.15 13.35 32.35
CA LYS A 450 5.56 12.98 32.30
C LYS A 450 5.69 11.47 32.10
N LEU A 451 6.59 11.08 31.21
CA LEU A 451 7.03 9.72 31.00
C LEU A 451 8.42 9.55 31.60
N ASP A 452 8.61 8.46 32.34
CA ASP A 452 9.90 8.09 32.93
C ASP A 452 10.66 7.12 32.01
N GLU A 453 9.93 6.26 31.30
CA GLU A 453 10.47 5.33 30.30
C GLU A 453 9.49 5.22 29.12
N LEU A 454 10.03 5.18 27.90
CA LEU A 454 9.28 4.85 26.70
C LEU A 454 10.19 4.03 25.78
N SER A 455 9.87 2.75 25.63
CA SER A 455 10.52 1.86 24.66
C SER A 455 9.46 1.10 23.84
N LEU A 456 9.87 0.56 22.71
CA LEU A 456 9.00 -0.12 21.78
C LEU A 456 9.72 -1.32 21.14
N ASP A 457 9.10 -2.49 21.19
CA ASP A 457 9.43 -3.58 20.28
C ASP A 457 8.42 -3.56 19.13
N CYS A 458 8.89 -3.51 17.88
CA CYS A 458 8.04 -3.64 16.72
C CYS A 458 8.48 -4.80 15.83
N GLY A 459 7.54 -5.37 15.08
CA GLY A 459 7.86 -6.39 14.10
C GLY A 459 6.78 -6.57 13.04
N ILE A 460 7.17 -7.15 11.92
CA ILE A 460 6.32 -7.37 10.75
C ILE A 460 6.70 -8.69 10.09
N ASP A 461 5.71 -9.42 9.59
CA ASP A 461 5.94 -10.62 8.79
C ASP A 461 6.04 -10.21 7.31
N VAL A 462 7.08 -10.69 6.64
CA VAL A 462 7.43 -10.35 5.27
C VAL A 462 7.43 -11.64 4.44
N ASP A 463 6.52 -11.74 3.48
CA ASP A 463 6.48 -12.86 2.52
C ASP A 463 7.34 -12.54 1.30
N TYR A 464 8.60 -12.98 1.34
CA TYR A 464 9.55 -12.75 0.25
C TYR A 464 9.20 -13.49 -1.06
N SER A 465 8.30 -14.48 -1.04
CA SER A 465 7.88 -15.16 -2.27
C SER A 465 7.11 -14.25 -3.22
N LYS A 466 6.51 -13.17 -2.71
CA LYS A 466 5.71 -12.22 -3.49
C LYS A 466 6.51 -11.08 -4.13
N PHE A 467 7.81 -11.00 -3.81
CA PHE A 467 8.72 -9.98 -4.35
C PHE A 467 9.19 -10.34 -5.75
N ILE A 468 9.09 -11.62 -6.10
CA ILE A 468 9.67 -12.17 -7.30
C ILE A 468 8.57 -12.31 -8.34
N PRO A 469 8.75 -11.74 -9.53
CA PRO A 469 7.78 -11.80 -10.62
C PRO A 469 7.24 -13.21 -10.87
N GLU A 470 5.93 -13.32 -11.10
CA GLU A 470 5.21 -14.60 -11.29
C GLU A 470 5.78 -15.44 -12.43
N ASN A 471 6.41 -14.82 -13.43
CA ASN A 471 7.04 -15.53 -14.54
C ASN A 471 8.27 -16.37 -14.13
N ILE A 472 8.68 -16.30 -12.86
CA ILE A 472 9.78 -17.09 -12.27
C ILE A 472 9.24 -18.18 -11.32
N HIS A 473 7.95 -18.16 -10.94
CA HIS A 473 7.36 -19.12 -10.03
C HIS A 473 6.18 -19.93 -10.60
N VAL A 474 6.08 -21.18 -10.14
CA VAL A 474 5.03 -22.14 -10.46
C VAL A 474 4.12 -22.25 -9.23
N LYS A 475 2.83 -21.94 -9.42
CA LYS A 475 1.66 -22.04 -8.50
C LYS A 475 1.25 -20.75 -7.80
N GLU A 476 0.06 -20.27 -8.19
CA GLU A 476 -0.72 -19.23 -7.52
C GLU A 476 -0.87 -19.56 -6.03
N LYS A 477 -0.38 -18.69 -5.15
CA LYS A 477 -0.80 -18.66 -3.74
C LYS A 477 -1.83 -17.56 -3.58
N ASN A 478 -2.96 -17.87 -2.96
CA ASN A 478 -4.03 -16.92 -2.68
C ASN A 478 -3.51 -15.78 -1.77
N GLY A 479 -3.67 -14.54 -2.23
CA GLY A 479 -3.47 -13.32 -1.44
C GLY A 479 -2.32 -12.44 -1.96
N ASN A 480 -2.62 -11.18 -2.30
CA ASN A 480 -1.67 -10.27 -2.94
C ASN A 480 -0.74 -9.53 -1.96
N GLN A 481 -0.85 -9.75 -0.65
CA GLN A 481 -0.20 -8.91 0.36
C GLN A 481 1.17 -9.45 0.79
N CYS A 482 2.25 -8.71 0.54
CA CYS A 482 3.62 -9.07 0.96
C CYS A 482 3.89 -8.89 2.46
N LEU A 483 3.20 -7.95 3.12
CA LEU A 483 3.47 -7.55 4.50
C LEU A 483 2.27 -7.81 5.39
N ASP A 484 2.45 -8.53 6.49
CA ASP A 484 1.36 -8.88 7.42
C ASP A 484 1.80 -8.79 8.88
N ASN A 485 0.83 -8.84 9.81
CA ASN A 485 1.04 -8.92 11.25
C ASN A 485 1.99 -7.86 11.84
N LEU A 486 1.80 -6.59 11.45
CA LEU A 486 2.52 -5.49 12.08
C LEU A 486 2.13 -5.37 13.56
N GLU A 487 3.10 -5.59 14.45
CA GLU A 487 2.91 -5.58 15.89
C GLU A 487 3.77 -4.51 16.55
N PHE A 488 3.20 -3.78 17.50
CA PHE A 488 3.88 -2.83 18.39
C PHE A 488 3.67 -3.26 19.84
N LYS A 489 4.75 -3.39 20.61
CA LYS A 489 4.73 -3.67 22.05
C LYS A 489 5.43 -2.54 22.78
N PHE A 490 4.65 -1.63 23.35
CA PHE A 490 5.18 -0.53 24.13
C PHE A 490 5.51 -0.97 25.55
N LYS A 491 6.60 -0.44 26.09
CA LYS A 491 6.87 -0.41 27.52
C LYS A 491 6.87 1.04 27.95
N ILE A 492 5.90 1.40 28.79
CA ILE A 492 5.72 2.77 29.28
C ILE A 492 5.81 2.75 30.81
N LEU A 493 6.70 3.58 31.34
CA LEU A 493 6.78 3.90 32.76
C LEU A 493 6.32 5.33 32.97
N SER A 494 5.29 5.51 33.78
CA SER A 494 4.74 6.82 34.14
C SER A 494 4.00 6.71 35.48
N SER A 495 3.92 7.81 36.22
CA SER A 495 3.15 7.91 37.45
C SER A 495 1.63 8.04 37.23
N CYS A 496 1.17 8.19 35.99
CA CYS A 496 -0.27 8.38 35.70
C CYS A 496 -1.06 7.07 35.64
N GLU A 497 -2.38 7.17 35.73
CA GLU A 497 -3.28 6.03 35.66
C GLU A 497 -3.28 5.32 34.29
N SER A 498 -3.44 3.99 34.30
CA SER A 498 -3.55 3.13 33.09
C SER A 498 -4.55 3.65 32.06
N LYS A 499 -5.73 4.13 32.52
CA LYS A 499 -6.78 4.65 31.65
C LYS A 499 -6.30 5.86 30.85
N LEU A 500 -5.50 6.73 31.45
CA LEU A 500 -4.92 7.90 30.77
C LEU A 500 -3.82 7.47 29.79
N LEU A 501 -3.00 6.48 30.13
CA LEU A 501 -1.99 5.93 29.22
C LEU A 501 -2.61 5.33 27.95
N LYS A 502 -3.71 4.57 28.09
CA LYS A 502 -4.46 4.06 26.94
C LYS A 502 -5.01 5.18 26.05
N LYS A 503 -5.52 6.26 26.66
CA LYS A 503 -5.96 7.45 25.91
C LYS A 503 -4.80 8.13 25.16
N ILE A 504 -3.64 8.27 25.81
CA ILE A 504 -2.42 8.83 25.20
C ILE A 504 -1.96 7.97 24.02
N GLU A 505 -1.95 6.65 24.18
CA GLU A 505 -1.59 5.72 23.10
C GLU A 505 -2.55 5.84 21.91
N GLN A 506 -3.87 5.82 22.16
CA GLN A 506 -4.87 5.97 21.11
C GLN A 506 -4.72 7.31 20.36
N GLN A 507 -4.47 8.40 21.08
CA GLN A 507 -4.17 9.71 20.48
C GLN A 507 -2.87 9.67 19.65
N GLY A 508 -1.84 8.98 20.15
CA GLY A 508 -0.59 8.77 19.45
C GLY A 508 -0.78 7.99 18.15
N ALA A 509 -1.54 6.90 18.19
CA ALA A 509 -1.86 6.04 17.07
C ALA A 509 -2.61 6.80 15.97
N ASN A 510 -3.64 7.57 16.35
CA ASN A 510 -4.47 8.34 15.43
C ASN A 510 -3.71 9.47 14.72
N LYS A 511 -2.58 9.92 15.27
CA LYS A 511 -1.75 10.99 14.73
C LYS A 511 -0.43 10.49 14.14
N CYS A 512 -0.20 9.17 14.14
CA CYS A 512 1.03 8.56 13.66
C CYS A 512 0.96 8.32 12.15
N LEU A 513 1.90 8.90 11.41
CA LEU A 513 2.01 8.75 9.96
C LEU A 513 2.15 7.29 9.55
N GLY A 514 3.06 6.56 10.20
CA GLY A 514 3.30 5.15 9.89
C GLY A 514 2.07 4.27 10.13
N ILE A 515 1.32 4.51 11.21
CA ILE A 515 0.06 3.80 11.50
C ILE A 515 -1.04 4.20 10.51
N PHE A 516 -1.10 5.48 10.11
CA PHE A 516 -2.04 5.93 9.10
C PHE A 516 -1.79 5.24 7.76
N ILE A 517 -0.54 5.17 7.29
CA ILE A 517 -0.17 4.45 6.06
C ILE A 517 -0.51 2.96 6.19
N ALA A 518 -0.30 2.34 7.36
CA ALA A 518 -0.64 0.92 7.56
C ALA A 518 -2.15 0.63 7.47
N LYS A 519 -2.99 1.59 7.87
CA LYS A 519 -4.44 1.41 8.01
C LYS A 519 -5.25 1.99 6.85
N ASN A 520 -4.64 2.79 5.97
CA ASN A 520 -5.34 3.53 4.93
C ASN A 520 -4.56 3.44 3.63
N SER A 521 -5.28 3.34 2.51
CA SER A 521 -4.70 3.52 1.19
C SER A 521 -4.29 4.99 1.01
N VAL A 522 -3.03 5.23 0.63
CA VAL A 522 -2.50 6.58 0.43
C VAL A 522 -2.23 6.84 -1.06
N PRO A 523 -2.59 8.02 -1.61
CA PRO A 523 -2.24 8.38 -2.97
C PRO A 523 -0.73 8.28 -3.22
N LEU A 524 -0.36 7.46 -4.20
CA LEU A 524 1.02 7.22 -4.61
C LEU A 524 1.19 7.52 -6.10
N SER A 525 2.24 8.26 -6.44
CA SER A 525 2.71 8.46 -7.81
C SER A 525 4.13 7.95 -7.96
N VAL A 526 4.40 7.17 -9.01
CA VAL A 526 5.74 6.73 -9.39
C VAL A 526 6.03 7.25 -10.80
N ASN A 527 7.07 8.06 -10.93
CA ASN A 527 7.53 8.64 -12.19
C ASN A 527 8.91 8.10 -12.51
N ILE A 528 9.20 7.89 -13.81
CA ILE A 528 10.48 7.37 -14.26
C ILE A 528 10.98 8.14 -15.49
N HIS A 529 12.22 8.62 -15.40
CA HIS A 529 12.97 9.29 -16.45
C HIS A 529 14.09 8.37 -16.91
N VAL A 530 14.20 8.10 -18.21
CA VAL A 530 15.16 7.13 -18.76
C VAL A 530 16.11 7.84 -19.72
N ASN A 531 17.41 7.78 -19.42
CA ASN A 531 18.48 8.43 -20.17
C ASN A 531 18.31 9.96 -20.35
N GLU A 532 17.42 10.57 -19.57
CA GLU A 532 17.34 12.01 -19.42
C GLU A 532 18.44 12.44 -18.44
N THR A 533 19.30 13.35 -18.87
CA THR A 533 20.17 14.08 -17.95
C THR A 533 19.29 14.84 -16.98
N LEU A 534 19.22 14.36 -15.73
CA LEU A 534 18.85 15.24 -14.63
C LEU A 534 19.90 16.33 -14.63
N ASP A 535 19.50 17.54 -15.02
CA ASP A 535 20.34 18.72 -14.86
C ASP A 535 20.80 18.75 -13.39
N GLU A 536 22.11 18.91 -13.13
CA GLU A 536 22.63 19.02 -11.75
C GLU A 536 21.88 20.11 -10.98
N LYS A 537 21.37 21.10 -11.71
CA LYS A 537 20.45 22.12 -11.22
C LYS A 537 19.19 21.55 -10.57
N TYR A 538 18.59 20.47 -11.08
CA TYR A 538 17.42 19.81 -10.47
C TYR A 538 17.75 19.21 -9.09
N LEU A 539 18.93 18.61 -8.95
CA LEU A 539 19.42 18.08 -7.66
C LEU A 539 19.80 19.19 -6.67
N LEU A 540 20.17 20.38 -7.17
CA LEU A 540 20.48 21.56 -6.36
C LEU A 540 19.23 22.38 -6.00
N ASP A 541 18.25 22.48 -6.88
CA ASP A 541 17.02 23.25 -6.67
C ASP A 541 16.06 22.49 -5.74
N SER A 542 16.00 21.15 -5.81
CA SER A 542 15.31 20.33 -4.80
C SER A 542 15.89 20.51 -3.38
N LYS A 543 17.21 20.73 -3.26
CA LYS A 543 17.83 21.11 -1.97
C LYS A 543 17.32 22.47 -1.46
N LYS A 544 17.11 23.45 -2.34
CA LYS A 544 16.58 24.78 -1.94
C LYS A 544 15.13 24.69 -1.45
N GLU A 545 14.25 24.00 -2.18
CA GLU A 545 12.86 23.84 -1.77
C GLU A 545 12.72 23.10 -0.42
N SER A 546 13.58 22.11 -0.16
CA SER A 546 13.60 21.42 1.14
C SER A 546 14.02 22.33 2.32
N CYS A 547 14.87 23.33 2.06
CA CYS A 547 15.39 24.26 3.07
C CYS A 547 14.46 25.44 3.36
N ASP A 548 13.63 25.85 2.40
CA ASP A 548 12.68 26.97 2.59
C ASP A 548 11.38 26.52 3.29
N ILE A 549 11.11 25.22 3.33
CA ILE A 549 9.97 24.61 4.03
C ILE A 549 10.30 24.31 5.52
N MET A 550 11.59 24.32 5.93
CA MET A 550 12.04 24.08 7.31
C MET A 550 12.47 25.34 8.05
#